data_AF-A0A392NV31-F1
#
_entry.id   AF-A0A392NV31-F1
#
_cell.length_a   1.000
_cell.length_b   1.000
_cell.length_c   1.000
_cell.angle_alpha   90.00
_cell.angle_beta   90.00
_cell.angle_gamma   90.00
#
_symmetry.space_group_name_H-M   'P 1'
#
loop_
_entity.id
_entity.type
_entity.pdbx_description
1 polymer ?
#
loop_
_entity_poly.entity_id
_entity_poly.type
_entity_poly.pdbx_seq_one_letter_code
_entity_poly.pdbx_strand_id
1 'polypeptide(L)'
;MSEKKLARKILRSLPKRFDMKVTAIEESQGLSTMKVGELIGSLQTFEMALNDRPKKKHKNIAFVYEESPSEDDLLEAIALISKKFNKSLNKLQARWTNVSD
;
A
#
# COMPACT_ATOMS: atom_id res chain seq x y z
N MET A 1 -13.83 30.41 15.45
CA MET A 1 -13.60 29.54 14.26
C MET A 1 -14.82 28.64 14.11
N SER A 2 -15.37 28.45 12.91
CA SER A 2 -16.46 27.47 12.69
C SER A 2 -15.90 26.05 12.62
N GLU A 3 -16.66 25.05 13.09
CA GLU A 3 -16.29 23.62 13.00
C GLU A 3 -15.91 23.22 11.57
N LYS A 4 -16.67 23.67 10.57
CA LYS A 4 -16.37 23.44 9.14
C LYS A 4 -15.00 24.02 8.71
N LYS A 5 -14.58 25.13 9.30
CA LYS A 5 -13.26 25.73 9.02
C LYS A 5 -12.14 24.93 9.69
N LEU A 6 -12.39 24.42 10.89
CA LEU A 6 -11.45 23.57 11.61
C LEU A 6 -11.28 22.20 10.94
N ALA A 7 -12.38 21.55 10.57
CA ALA A 7 -12.37 20.27 9.84
C ALA A 7 -11.54 20.36 8.54
N ARG A 8 -11.73 21.43 7.75
CA ARG A 8 -10.92 21.68 6.54
C ARG A 8 -9.43 21.88 6.82
N LYS A 9 -9.08 22.49 7.95
CA LYS A 9 -7.67 22.63 8.35
C LYS A 9 -7.07 21.27 8.74
N ILE A 10 -7.82 20.45 9.46
CA ILE A 10 -7.40 19.09 9.84
C ILE A 10 -7.15 18.27 8.58
N LEU A 11 -8.12 18.21 7.66
CA LEU A 11 -7.95 17.46 6.41
C LEU A 11 -6.75 17.92 5.58
N ARG A 12 -6.51 19.24 5.48
CA ARG A 12 -5.34 19.80 4.79
C ARG A 12 -3.99 19.45 5.45
N SER A 13 -4.00 19.12 6.74
CA SER A 13 -2.78 18.73 7.46
C SER A 13 -2.46 17.24 7.38
N LEU A 14 -3.33 16.43 6.77
CA LEU A 14 -3.14 14.99 6.70
C LEU A 14 -2.08 14.59 5.66
N PRO A 15 -1.30 13.51 5.92
CA PRO A 15 -0.37 12.96 4.93
C PRO A 15 -1.09 12.36 3.72
N LYS A 16 -0.40 12.29 2.56
CA LYS A 16 -0.93 11.76 1.28
C LYS A 16 -1.60 10.37 1.36
N ARG A 17 -1.21 9.53 2.32
CA ARG A 17 -1.84 8.21 2.54
C ARG A 17 -3.34 8.30 2.89
N PHE A 18 -3.82 9.48 3.29
CA PHE A 18 -5.23 9.74 3.58
C PHE A 18 -6.00 10.32 2.38
N ASP A 19 -5.36 10.59 1.23
CA ASP A 19 -5.98 11.28 0.09
C ASP A 19 -7.31 10.64 -0.32
N MET A 20 -7.35 9.30 -0.43
CA MET A 20 -8.57 8.56 -0.77
C MET A 20 -9.71 8.79 0.24
N LYS A 21 -9.39 8.89 1.53
CA LYS A 21 -10.37 9.16 2.59
C LYS A 21 -10.80 10.62 2.58
N VAL A 22 -9.88 11.56 2.32
CA VAL A 22 -10.17 12.99 2.18
C VAL A 22 -11.15 13.23 1.03
N THR A 23 -10.88 12.68 -0.15
CA THR A 23 -11.75 12.80 -1.33
C THR A 23 -13.16 12.31 -1.04
N ALA A 24 -13.31 11.13 -0.42
CA ALA A 24 -14.64 10.60 -0.07
C ALA A 24 -15.41 11.49 0.92
N ILE A 25 -14.72 12.14 1.87
CA ILE A 25 -15.34 13.07 2.82
C ILE A 25 -15.77 14.37 2.12
N GLU A 26 -14.97 14.86 1.17
CA GLU A 26 -15.27 16.07 0.39
C GLU A 26 -16.46 15.87 -0.56
N GLU A 27 -16.54 14.70 -1.21
CA GLU A 27 -17.63 14.35 -2.14
C GLU A 27 -18.98 14.10 -1.44
N SER A 28 -18.98 13.55 -0.23
CA SER A 28 -20.20 13.12 0.48
C SER A 28 -20.97 14.24 1.20
N GLN A 29 -20.69 15.52 0.91
CA GLN A 29 -21.22 16.69 1.66
C GLN A 29 -20.85 16.67 3.17
N GLY A 30 -19.95 15.78 3.60
CA GLY A 30 -19.74 15.44 5.02
C GLY A 30 -19.21 16.59 5.88
N LEU A 31 -18.48 17.54 5.31
CA LEU A 31 -17.86 18.63 6.07
C LEU A 31 -18.84 19.67 6.62
N SER A 32 -20.09 19.67 6.16
CA SER A 32 -21.11 20.58 6.67
C SER A 32 -21.95 19.97 7.80
N THR A 33 -21.96 18.65 7.92
CA THR A 33 -22.84 17.89 8.84
C THR A 33 -22.06 17.15 9.93
N MET A 34 -20.79 16.84 9.68
CA MET A 34 -19.94 16.08 10.59
C MET A 34 -19.31 16.96 11.67
N LYS A 35 -19.38 16.52 12.93
CA LYS A 35 -18.67 17.17 14.05
C LYS A 35 -17.19 16.87 14.01
N VAL A 36 -16.36 17.77 14.55
CA VAL A 36 -14.89 17.59 14.55
C VAL A 36 -14.45 16.34 15.31
N GLY A 37 -15.10 16.01 16.43
CA GLY A 37 -14.79 14.79 17.19
C GLY A 37 -15.06 13.51 16.39
N GLU A 38 -16.14 13.50 15.61
CA GLU A 38 -16.49 12.39 14.73
C GLU A 38 -15.47 12.25 13.59
N LEU A 39 -15.02 13.39 13.04
CA LEU A 39 -13.96 13.41 12.02
C LEU A 39 -12.68 12.77 12.53
N ILE A 40 -12.23 13.17 13.73
CA ILE A 40 -11.03 12.62 14.35
C ILE A 40 -11.19 11.10 14.57
N GLY A 41 -12.33 10.66 15.08
CA GLY A 41 -12.62 9.23 15.25
C GLY A 41 -12.56 8.46 13.93
N SER A 42 -13.17 8.98 12.87
CA SER A 42 -13.15 8.35 11.54
C SER A 42 -11.72 8.23 10.97
N LEU A 43 -10.88 9.25 11.20
CA LEU A 43 -9.49 9.26 10.79
C LEU A 43 -8.64 8.24 11.56
N GLN A 44 -8.85 8.13 12.89
CA GLN A 44 -8.18 7.12 13.72
C GLN A 44 -8.52 5.69 13.29
N THR A 45 -9.81 5.40 13.08
CA THR A 45 -10.24 4.08 12.59
C THR A 45 -9.64 3.77 11.23
N PHE A 46 -9.57 4.76 10.32
CA PHE A 46 -8.94 4.58 9.02
C PHE A 46 -7.44 4.31 9.13
N GLU A 47 -6.73 4.99 10.03
CA GLU A 47 -5.31 4.74 10.29
C GLU A 47 -5.05 3.33 10.83
N MET A 48 -5.84 2.87 11.78
CA MET A 48 -5.77 1.48 12.28
C MET A 48 -5.96 0.47 11.14
N ALA A 49 -6.99 0.69 10.31
CA ALA A 49 -7.27 -0.16 9.16
C ALA A 49 -6.20 -0.11 8.07
N LEU A 50 -5.43 0.97 7.95
CA LEU A 50 -4.28 1.06 7.06
C LEU A 50 -3.09 0.27 7.60
N ASN A 51 -2.87 0.30 8.92
CA ASN A 51 -1.74 -0.39 9.55
C ASN A 51 -1.94 -1.92 9.57
N ASP A 52 -3.18 -2.39 9.70
CA ASP A 52 -3.53 -3.81 9.67
C ASP A 52 -3.52 -4.41 8.26
N ARG A 53 -3.49 -3.59 7.22
CA ARG A 53 -3.41 -4.08 5.84
C ARG A 53 -1.95 -4.36 5.51
N PRO A 54 -1.53 -5.62 5.29
CA PRO A 54 -0.22 -5.88 4.73
C PRO A 54 -0.16 -5.16 3.38
N LYS A 55 0.86 -4.30 3.19
CA LYS A 55 1.15 -3.67 1.88
C LYS A 55 1.13 -4.81 0.87
N LYS A 56 0.10 -4.87 0.03
CA LYS A 56 0.04 -5.85 -1.06
C LYS A 56 1.11 -5.44 -2.07
N LYS A 57 2.36 -5.82 -1.80
CA LYS A 57 3.42 -5.80 -2.79
C LYS A 57 2.95 -6.73 -3.90
N HIS A 58 2.58 -6.16 -5.03
CA HIS A 58 2.34 -6.97 -6.22
C HIS A 58 3.63 -7.77 -6.44
N LYS A 59 3.52 -9.12 -6.46
CA LYS A 59 4.68 -10.03 -6.58
C LYS A 59 5.15 -10.15 -8.04
N ASN A 60 5.05 -9.05 -8.78
CA ASN A 60 5.66 -8.87 -10.08
C ASN A 60 7.10 -8.36 -9.85
N ILE A 61 8.07 -9.07 -10.42
CA ILE A 61 9.46 -8.62 -10.43
C ILE A 61 9.52 -7.53 -11.50
N ALA A 62 9.16 -6.31 -11.14
CA ALA A 62 9.46 -5.12 -11.90
C ALA A 62 10.64 -4.45 -11.19
N PHE A 63 11.68 -4.09 -11.94
CA PHE A 63 12.81 -3.34 -11.40
C PHE A 63 12.30 -1.93 -11.11
N VAL A 64 11.84 -1.68 -9.89
CA VAL A 64 11.45 -0.35 -9.45
C VAL A 64 12.76 0.37 -9.15
N TYR A 65 13.17 1.26 -10.05
CA TYR A 65 14.24 2.22 -9.77
C TYR A 65 13.66 3.27 -8.81
N GLU A 66 13.93 3.09 -7.52
CA GLU A 66 13.78 4.16 -6.53
C GLU A 66 15.14 4.83 -6.33
N GLU A 67 15.16 6.14 -6.06
CA GLU A 67 16.38 6.91 -5.80
C GLU A 67 17.12 6.40 -4.54
N SER A 68 16.42 5.68 -3.65
CA SER A 68 16.94 5.03 -2.45
C SER A 68 16.04 3.86 -1.99
N PRO A 69 16.10 2.67 -2.64
CA PRO A 69 15.33 1.51 -2.18
C PRO A 69 15.83 1.07 -0.80
N SER A 70 14.93 0.65 0.08
CA SER A 70 15.34 0.09 1.38
C SER A 70 16.10 -1.22 1.18
N GLU A 71 17.04 -1.54 2.07
CA GLU A 71 17.78 -2.81 2.04
C GLU A 71 16.83 -4.02 2.09
N ASP A 72 15.76 -3.91 2.89
CA ASP A 72 14.72 -4.94 3.01
C ASP A 72 13.98 -5.17 1.68
N ASP A 73 13.67 -4.11 0.94
CA ASP A 73 13.02 -4.20 -0.37
C ASP A 73 13.94 -4.84 -1.42
N LEU A 74 15.24 -4.52 -1.38
CA LEU A 74 16.24 -5.12 -2.25
C LEU A 74 16.44 -6.62 -1.96
N LEU A 75 16.53 -7.00 -0.68
CA LEU A 75 16.64 -8.39 -0.25
C LEU A 75 15.42 -9.21 -0.65
N GLU A 76 14.21 -8.65 -0.52
CA GLU A 76 12.97 -9.30 -0.96
C GLU A 76 12.97 -9.53 -2.49
N ALA A 77 13.40 -8.53 -3.26
CA ALA A 77 13.51 -8.65 -4.72
C ALA A 77 14.52 -9.74 -5.13
N ILE A 78 15.70 -9.78 -4.52
CA ILE A 78 16.73 -10.81 -4.75
C ILE A 78 16.20 -12.21 -4.41
N ALA A 79 15.49 -12.36 -3.28
CA ALA A 79 14.90 -13.63 -2.88
C ALA A 79 13.84 -14.10 -3.88
N LEU A 80 13.00 -13.19 -4.37
CA LEU A 80 11.98 -13.51 -5.39
C LEU A 80 12.61 -13.92 -6.73
N ILE A 81 13.65 -13.22 -7.17
CA ILE A 81 14.40 -13.56 -8.39
C ILE A 81 15.02 -14.95 -8.26
N SER A 82 15.76 -15.19 -7.17
CA SER A 82 16.38 -16.48 -6.88
C SER A 82 15.36 -17.62 -6.86
N LYS A 83 14.21 -17.41 -6.22
CA LYS A 83 13.14 -18.42 -6.15
C LYS A 83 12.52 -18.72 -7.52
N LYS A 84 12.23 -17.69 -8.34
CA LYS A 84 11.65 -17.89 -9.68
C LYS A 84 12.65 -18.55 -10.62
N PHE A 85 13.93 -18.16 -10.55
CA PHE A 85 15.00 -18.77 -11.32
C PHE A 85 15.14 -20.27 -11.02
N ASN A 86 15.25 -20.64 -9.74
CA ASN A 86 15.32 -22.04 -9.32
C ASN A 86 14.07 -22.85 -9.74
N LYS A 87 12.88 -22.25 -9.63
CA LYS A 87 11.65 -22.91 -10.10
C LYS A 87 11.68 -23.20 -11.60
N SER A 88 12.20 -22.28 -12.41
CA SER A 88 12.36 -22.48 -13.85
C SER A 88 13.41 -23.53 -14.17
N LEU A 89 14.55 -23.53 -13.46
CA LEU A 89 15.58 -24.55 -13.60
C LEU A 89 15.06 -25.95 -13.26
N ASN A 90 14.36 -26.11 -12.14
CA ASN A 90 13.81 -27.40 -11.74
C ASN A 90 12.79 -27.95 -12.75
N LYS A 91 11.99 -27.07 -13.36
CA LYS A 91 11.07 -27.46 -14.45
C LYS A 91 11.82 -27.92 -15.69
N LEU A 92 12.90 -27.22 -16.06
CA LEU A 92 13.74 -27.64 -17.17
C LEU A 92 14.38 -28.99 -16.86
N GLN A 93 15.04 -29.13 -15.71
CA GLN A 93 15.68 -30.38 -15.29
C GLN A 93 14.72 -31.57 -15.35
N ALA A 94 13.51 -31.44 -14.80
CA ALA A 94 12.48 -32.47 -14.86
C ALA A 94 12.07 -32.83 -16.31
N ARG A 95 12.13 -31.87 -17.24
CA ARG A 95 11.82 -32.12 -18.65
C ARG A 95 12.96 -32.83 -19.38
N TRP A 96 14.22 -32.54 -19.06
CA TRP A 96 15.37 -33.23 -19.65
C TRP A 96 15.48 -34.69 -19.18
N THR A 97 15.19 -34.95 -17.89
CA THR A 97 15.24 -36.32 -17.33
C THR A 97 14.14 -37.22 -17.87
N ASN A 98 12.96 -36.68 -18.21
CA ASN A 98 11.82 -37.47 -18.72
C ASN A 98 11.85 -37.71 -20.25
N VAL A 99 12.80 -37.14 -20.98
CA VAL A 99 12.94 -37.28 -22.45
C VAL A 99 14.04 -38.29 -22.82
N SER A 100 14.78 -38.81 -21.83
CA SER A 100 15.90 -39.74 -22.06
C SER A 100 15.54 -41.23 -21.89
N ASP A 101 14.25 -41.54 -21.73
CA ASP A 101 13.64 -42.88 -21.86
C ASP A 101 12.81 -42.92 -23.15
#